data_AF-A0A5B0S8P2-F1
#
_entry.id   AF-A0A5B0S8P2-F1
#
_cell.length_a   1.000
_cell.length_b   1.000
_cell.length_c   1.000
_cell.angle_alpha   90.00
_cell.angle_beta   90.00
_cell.angle_gamma   90.00
#
_symmetry.space_group_name_H-M   'P 1'
#
loop_
_entity.id
_entity.type
_entity.pdbx_description
1 polymer ?
#
loop_
_entity_poly.entity_id
_entity_poly.type
_entity_poly.pdbx_seq_one_letter_code
_entity_poly.pdbx_strand_id
1 'polypeptide(L)'
;MDGVRLLQQGYLAGSPVKPQTAFSLPLLIFHNSLWNHCHIGAQPFTLALNDWLEPRSQRLCAPKGKHPRQLRKPFSAAVDMFRQLEEKRKKSIFSVLGLSNQEVLASSSCPACFGPQPPNLSDYTANMRNRLIVCLDGNFQHRHQIKASRNHEKLRTPQFFISQADVDIVSQEIRHQEAQGMTPEQVQSFYLKIMNETEEAFHFHRPIVVQNLTRQRTSNVMNQHGKDVTTLG
;
A
#
# COMPACT_ATOMS: atom_id res chain seq x y z
N MET A 1 -1.80 32.37 6.16
CA MET A 1 -0.62 31.78 6.83
C MET A 1 -0.11 30.65 5.94
N ASP A 2 1.19 30.61 5.62
CA ASP A 2 1.79 29.55 4.82
C ASP A 2 2.16 28.31 5.68
N GLY A 3 2.46 27.19 5.03
CA GLY A 3 2.78 25.94 5.73
C GLY A 3 4.08 25.96 6.53
N VAL A 4 5.05 26.80 6.16
CA VAL A 4 6.35 26.90 6.83
C VAL A 4 6.20 27.63 8.16
N ARG A 5 5.47 28.73 8.18
CA ARG A 5 5.14 29.49 9.40
C ARG A 5 4.34 28.65 10.38
N LEU A 6 3.40 27.84 9.89
CA LEU A 6 2.68 26.87 10.74
C LEU A 6 3.66 25.90 11.42
N LEU A 7 4.61 25.36 10.66
CA LEU A 7 5.61 24.42 11.20
C LEU A 7 6.50 25.07 12.25
N GLN A 8 6.93 26.32 12.04
CA GLN A 8 7.69 27.10 13.03
C GLN A 8 6.91 27.31 14.33
N GLN A 9 5.58 27.32 14.27
CA GLN A 9 4.69 27.42 15.43
C GLN A 9 4.32 26.05 16.03
N GLY A 10 4.89 24.96 15.51
CA GLY A 10 4.60 23.61 15.98
C GLY A 10 3.30 23.01 15.41
N TYR A 11 2.85 23.48 14.24
CA TYR A 11 1.67 22.97 13.54
C TYR A 11 2.00 22.46 12.14
N LEU A 12 1.35 21.38 11.72
CA LEU A 12 1.44 20.85 10.38
C LEU A 12 0.14 21.10 9.61
N ALA A 13 0.28 21.67 8.42
CA ALA A 13 -0.84 21.92 7.52
C ALA A 13 -1.48 20.61 7.00
N GLY A 14 -2.80 20.55 7.00
CA GLY A 14 -3.56 19.46 6.34
C GLY A 14 -3.71 19.64 4.82
N SER A 15 -3.15 20.71 4.24
CA SER A 15 -3.10 20.97 2.80
C SER A 15 -1.92 21.87 2.45
N PRO A 16 -1.17 21.60 1.35
CA PRO A 16 0.08 22.30 1.04
C PRO A 16 -0.11 23.71 0.45
N VAL A 17 -1.19 23.97 -0.30
CA VAL A 17 -1.31 25.21 -1.10
C VAL A 17 -1.98 26.35 -0.32
N LYS A 18 -3.07 26.06 0.38
CA LYS A 18 -3.81 27.02 1.23
C LYS A 18 -4.37 26.28 2.45
N PRO A 19 -3.59 26.14 3.53
CA PRO A 19 -4.02 25.38 4.69
C PRO A 19 -5.21 26.05 5.35
N GLN A 20 -6.36 25.37 5.34
CA GLN A 20 -7.54 25.78 6.10
C GLN A 20 -7.60 25.11 7.48
N THR A 21 -6.85 24.03 7.66
CA THR A 21 -6.76 23.27 8.90
C THR A 21 -5.31 22.88 9.10
N ALA A 22 -4.84 23.02 10.33
CA ALA A 22 -3.52 22.59 10.75
C ALA A 22 -3.67 21.81 12.06
N PHE A 23 -2.76 20.89 12.31
CA PHE A 23 -2.75 20.03 13.49
C PHE A 23 -1.45 20.24 14.24
N SER A 24 -1.50 20.28 15.56
CA SER A 24 -0.29 20.47 16.35
C SER A 24 0.63 19.23 16.24
N LEU A 25 1.93 19.45 16.26
CA LEU A 25 2.93 18.37 16.26
C LEU A 25 2.72 17.41 17.44
N PRO A 26 2.43 17.85 18.69
CA PRO A 26 2.12 16.94 19.79
C PRO A 26 0.94 16.01 19.50
N LEU A 27 -0.12 16.50 18.83
CA LEU A 27 -1.26 15.67 18.45
C LEU A 27 -0.87 14.60 17.43
N LEU A 28 -0.03 14.95 16.46
CA LEU A 28 0.47 14.03 15.43
C LEU A 28 1.42 12.98 16.02
N ILE A 29 2.29 13.38 16.96
CA ILE A 29 3.16 12.47 17.73
C ILE A 29 2.31 11.49 18.53
N PHE A 30 1.30 11.98 19.25
CA PHE A 30 0.39 11.15 20.03
C PHE A 30 -0.36 10.15 19.15
N HIS A 31 -0.94 10.60 18.03
CA HIS A 31 -1.59 9.71 17.08
C HIS A 31 -0.62 8.67 16.51
N ASN A 32 0.62 9.04 16.22
CA ASN A 32 1.62 8.10 15.72
C ASN A 32 1.92 7.00 16.76
N SER A 33 1.99 7.35 18.05
CA SER A 33 2.09 6.36 19.13
C SER A 33 0.86 5.46 19.20
N LEU A 34 -0.35 6.01 19.10
CA LEU A 34 -1.58 5.20 19.07
C LEU A 34 -1.66 4.28 17.86
N TRP A 35 -1.20 4.72 16.69
CA TRP A 35 -1.10 3.87 15.51
C TRP A 35 -0.14 2.69 15.73
N ASN A 36 1.02 2.96 16.34
CA ASN A 36 2.05 1.93 16.57
C ASN A 36 1.67 0.91 17.64
N HIS A 37 0.97 1.32 18.70
CA HIS A 37 0.66 0.44 19.84
C HIS A 37 -0.77 -0.10 19.84
N CYS A 38 -1.71 0.60 19.17
CA CYS A 38 -3.13 0.30 19.21
C CYS A 38 -3.78 0.19 17.82
N HIS A 39 -3.01 0.40 16.74
CA HIS A 39 -3.51 0.36 15.36
C HIS A 39 -4.71 1.27 15.08
N ILE A 40 -4.82 2.39 15.80
CA ILE A 40 -5.93 3.33 15.64
C ILE A 40 -5.78 4.10 14.34
N GLY A 41 -6.70 3.89 13.40
CA GLY A 41 -6.73 4.63 12.14
C GLY A 41 -7.15 6.09 12.26
N ALA A 42 -6.85 6.87 11.21
CA ALA A 42 -7.19 8.29 11.14
C ALA A 42 -8.70 8.58 11.31
N GLN A 43 -9.56 7.68 10.81
CA GLN A 43 -11.01 7.84 10.93
C GLN A 43 -11.51 7.74 12.37
N PRO A 44 -11.32 6.61 13.11
CA PRO A 44 -11.77 6.53 14.50
C PRO A 44 -11.12 7.61 15.37
N PHE A 45 -9.85 7.95 15.12
CA PHE A 45 -9.18 9.03 15.85
C PHE A 45 -9.85 10.39 15.63
N THR A 46 -10.14 10.76 14.39
CA THR A 46 -10.77 12.06 14.09
C THR A 46 -12.23 12.15 14.53
N LEU A 47 -12.95 11.02 14.60
CA LEU A 47 -14.29 10.96 15.21
C LEU A 47 -14.22 11.22 16.71
N ALA A 48 -13.36 10.49 17.43
CA ALA A 48 -13.17 10.70 18.87
C ALA A 48 -12.70 12.14 19.18
N LEU A 49 -11.83 12.68 18.33
CA LEU A 49 -11.37 14.07 18.46
C LEU A 49 -12.52 15.06 18.26
N ASN A 50 -13.41 14.84 17.28
CA ASN A 50 -14.59 15.66 17.09
C ASN A 50 -15.53 15.58 18.29
N ASP A 51 -15.85 14.38 18.77
CA ASP A 51 -16.74 14.17 19.92
C ASP A 51 -16.20 14.85 21.18
N TRP A 52 -14.87 14.88 21.34
CA TRP A 52 -14.22 15.56 22.45
C TRP A 52 -14.21 17.09 22.30
N LEU A 53 -13.96 17.60 21.09
CA LEU A 53 -13.83 19.04 20.80
C LEU A 53 -15.17 19.77 20.64
N GLU A 54 -16.18 19.14 20.04
CA GLU A 54 -17.47 19.79 19.72
C GLU A 54 -18.17 20.39 20.96
N PRO A 55 -18.19 19.74 22.14
CA PRO A 55 -18.77 20.34 23.35
C PRO A 55 -17.92 21.47 23.93
N ARG A 56 -16.64 21.55 23.59
CA ARG A 56 -15.63 22.42 24.22
C ARG A 56 -15.23 23.62 23.36
N SER A 57 -15.65 23.63 22.11
CA SER A 57 -15.25 24.64 21.13
C SER A 57 -16.39 24.93 20.16
N GLN A 58 -16.31 26.05 19.46
CA GLN A 58 -17.24 26.32 18.38
C GLN A 58 -17.11 25.22 17.32
N ARG A 59 -18.24 24.65 16.92
CA ARG A 59 -18.29 23.60 15.90
C ARG A 59 -17.53 24.03 14.66
N LEU A 60 -16.54 23.24 14.26
CA LEU A 60 -15.78 23.48 13.04
C LEU A 60 -16.68 23.17 11.84
N CYS A 61 -17.14 24.21 11.15
CA CYS A 61 -17.97 24.07 9.95
C CYS A 61 -17.11 24.03 8.67
N ALA A 62 -17.66 23.39 7.63
CA ALA A 62 -17.12 23.51 6.28
C ALA A 62 -17.22 24.98 5.80
N PRO A 63 -16.33 25.44 4.88
CA PRO A 63 -16.20 26.87 4.53
C PRO A 63 -17.45 27.61 4.01
N LYS A 64 -18.57 26.91 3.78
CA LYS A 64 -19.86 27.48 3.34
C LYS A 64 -21.08 26.65 3.79
N GLY A 65 -20.91 25.74 4.76
CA GLY A 65 -21.93 24.74 5.10
C GLY A 65 -22.33 24.78 6.56
N LYS A 66 -23.57 24.36 6.85
CA LYS A 66 -24.05 24.06 8.22
C LYS A 66 -23.55 22.70 8.75
N HIS A 67 -22.84 21.94 7.92
CA HIS A 67 -22.37 20.59 8.25
C HIS A 67 -21.01 20.60 8.96
N PRO A 68 -20.74 19.61 9.83
CA PRO A 68 -19.44 19.43 10.47
C PRO A 68 -18.32 19.29 9.45
N ARG A 69 -17.17 19.88 9.75
CA ARG A 69 -15.96 19.75 8.93
C ARG A 69 -15.45 18.32 8.99
N GLN A 70 -15.23 17.71 7.82
CA GLN A 70 -14.62 16.40 7.72
C GLN A 70 -13.10 16.50 8.01
N LEU A 71 -12.68 16.15 9.24
CA LEU A 71 -11.28 16.19 9.64
C LEU A 71 -10.44 15.04 9.09
N ARG A 72 -11.05 13.90 8.73
CA ARG A 72 -10.33 12.70 8.28
C ARG A 72 -9.32 12.98 7.17
N LYS A 73 -9.74 13.65 6.09
CA LYS A 73 -8.87 13.93 4.93
C LYS A 73 -7.69 14.86 5.27
N PRO A 74 -7.91 16.06 5.84
CA PRO A 74 -6.79 16.94 6.19
C PRO A 74 -5.90 16.33 7.29
N PHE A 75 -6.47 15.54 8.20
CA PHE A 75 -5.69 14.84 9.22
C PHE A 75 -4.80 13.76 8.61
N SER A 76 -5.34 12.91 7.72
CA SER A 76 -4.55 11.92 6.98
C SER A 76 -3.39 12.58 6.22
N ALA A 77 -3.66 13.67 5.50
CA ALA A 77 -2.62 14.42 4.80
C ALA A 77 -1.52 14.96 5.75
N ALA A 78 -1.91 15.45 6.93
CA ALA A 78 -0.96 15.89 7.95
C ALA A 78 -0.16 14.72 8.54
N VAL A 79 -0.79 13.58 8.82
CA VAL A 79 -0.10 12.36 9.29
C VAL A 79 0.92 11.88 8.25
N ASP A 80 0.56 11.89 6.97
CA ASP A 80 1.45 11.47 5.89
C ASP A 80 2.65 12.42 5.76
N MET A 81 2.42 13.73 5.85
CA MET A 81 3.50 14.72 5.86
C MET A 81 4.38 14.59 7.10
N PHE A 82 3.81 14.35 8.28
CA PHE A 82 4.56 14.11 9.52
C PHE A 82 5.48 12.89 9.39
N ARG A 83 4.96 11.78 8.87
CA ARG A 83 5.75 10.56 8.61
C ARG A 83 6.88 10.81 7.60
N GLN A 84 6.64 11.62 6.57
CA GLN A 84 7.69 12.03 5.64
C GLN A 84 8.79 12.85 6.29
N LEU A 85 8.44 13.77 7.20
CA LEU A 85 9.41 14.53 7.97
C LEU A 85 10.26 13.60 8.86
N GLU A 86 9.63 12.63 9.51
CA GLU A 86 10.36 11.63 10.31
C GLU A 86 11.27 10.75 9.45
N GLU A 87 10.83 10.33 8.26
CA GLU A 87 11.67 9.56 7.34
C GLU A 87 12.87 10.39 6.87
N LYS A 88 12.66 11.65 6.50
CA LYS A 88 13.74 12.57 6.11
C LYS A 88 14.71 12.80 7.26
N ARG A 89 14.21 12.99 8.49
CA ARG A 89 15.04 13.13 9.69
C ARG A 89 15.94 11.91 9.88
N LYS A 90 15.38 10.70 9.78
CA LYS A 90 16.15 9.45 9.87
C LYS A 90 17.22 9.35 8.78
N LYS A 91 16.87 9.64 7.51
CA LYS A 91 17.82 9.67 6.40
C LYS A 91 18.97 10.63 6.66
N SER A 92 18.69 11.85 7.14
CA SER A 92 19.73 12.81 7.49
C SER A 92 20.64 12.30 8.59
N ILE A 93 20.08 11.68 9.64
CA ILE A 93 20.87 11.08 10.73
C ILE A 93 21.79 9.97 10.19
N PHE A 94 21.24 9.04 9.41
CA PHE A 94 22.02 7.95 8.83
C PHE A 94 23.13 8.45 7.89
N SER A 95 22.84 9.47 7.09
CA SER A 95 23.83 10.11 6.21
C SER A 95 24.95 10.79 6.99
N VAL A 96 24.64 11.48 8.09
CA VAL A 96 25.65 12.16 8.93
C VAL A 96 26.52 11.14 9.67
N LEU A 97 25.92 10.02 10.11
CA LEU A 97 26.63 8.93 10.78
C LEU A 97 27.43 8.05 9.81
N GLY A 98 27.24 8.19 8.49
CA GLY A 98 27.93 7.38 7.48
C GLY A 98 27.56 5.90 7.52
N LEU A 99 26.34 5.56 7.95
CA LEU A 99 25.91 4.16 8.11
C LEU A 99 25.79 3.45 6.75
N SER A 100 26.24 2.20 6.69
CA SER A 100 26.00 1.30 5.58
C SER A 100 24.51 0.91 5.48
N ASN A 101 24.09 0.41 4.30
CA ASN A 101 22.72 -0.08 4.11
C ASN A 101 22.35 -1.19 5.12
N GLN A 102 23.30 -2.04 5.49
CA GLN A 102 23.09 -3.10 6.47
C GLN A 102 22.86 -2.53 7.88
N GLU A 103 23.64 -1.53 8.28
CA GLU A 103 23.47 -0.86 9.58
C GLU A 103 22.15 -0.06 9.64
N VAL A 104 21.77 0.60 8.54
CA VAL A 104 20.47 1.26 8.42
C VAL A 104 19.33 0.25 8.60
N LEU A 105 19.40 -0.91 7.94
CA LEU A 105 18.41 -1.96 8.07
C LEU A 105 18.37 -2.52 9.49
N ALA A 106 19.52 -2.80 10.09
CA ALA A 106 19.64 -3.27 11.47
C ALA A 106 19.10 -2.27 12.49
N SER A 107 19.31 -0.97 12.28
CA SER A 107 18.84 0.10 13.20
C SER A 107 17.32 0.26 13.21
N SER A 108 16.66 -0.18 12.15
CA SER A 108 15.23 0.02 11.91
C SER A 108 14.42 -1.27 11.93
N SER A 109 15.11 -2.40 11.99
CA SER A 109 14.56 -3.76 12.05
C SER A 109 15.21 -4.52 13.21
N CYS A 110 15.12 -5.85 13.23
CA CYS A 110 15.81 -6.66 14.23
C CYS A 110 17.34 -6.66 13.96
N PRO A 111 18.18 -6.14 14.87
CA PRO A 111 19.64 -6.17 14.68
C PRO A 111 20.21 -7.59 14.64
N ALA A 112 19.59 -8.55 15.33
CA ALA A 112 20.02 -9.94 15.28
C ALA A 112 19.76 -10.60 13.91
N CYS A 113 18.76 -10.13 13.16
CA CYS A 113 18.44 -10.66 11.83
C CYS A 113 19.21 -9.97 10.71
N PHE A 114 19.47 -8.67 10.85
CA PHE A 114 19.97 -7.83 9.76
C PHE A 114 21.29 -7.11 10.07
N GLY A 115 21.78 -7.17 11.30
CA GLY A 115 23.04 -6.58 11.72
C GLY A 115 24.26 -7.43 11.34
N PRO A 116 25.47 -6.88 11.54
CA PRO A 116 26.70 -7.65 11.37
C PRO A 116 26.76 -8.81 12.37
N GLN A 117 27.44 -9.89 11.98
CA GLN A 117 27.62 -11.03 12.89
C GLN A 117 28.45 -10.61 14.11
N PRO A 118 28.02 -10.98 15.32
CA PRO A 118 28.77 -10.65 16.51
C PRO A 118 30.08 -11.46 16.56
N PRO A 119 31.18 -10.91 17.11
CA PRO A 119 32.47 -11.59 17.14
C PRO A 119 32.46 -12.88 17.97
N ASN A 120 31.53 -12.99 18.93
CA ASN A 120 31.34 -14.15 19.79
C ASN A 120 30.29 -15.13 19.24
N LEU A 121 30.16 -15.25 17.93
CA LEU A 121 29.21 -16.16 17.27
C LEU A 121 29.34 -17.61 17.77
N SER A 122 30.56 -18.03 18.12
CA SER A 122 30.89 -19.34 18.70
C SER A 122 30.10 -19.66 19.98
N ASP A 123 29.72 -18.65 20.75
CA ASP A 123 29.11 -18.82 22.07
C ASP A 123 27.61 -19.14 21.95
N TYR A 124 27.00 -18.83 20.81
CA TYR A 124 25.60 -19.12 20.53
C TYR A 124 25.43 -20.55 20.01
N THR A 125 24.37 -21.22 20.46
CA THR A 125 23.99 -22.54 19.93
C THR A 125 23.61 -22.44 18.44
N ALA A 126 23.79 -23.52 17.67
CA ALA A 126 23.49 -23.55 16.23
C ALA A 126 22.04 -23.12 15.90
N ASN A 127 21.13 -23.30 16.85
CA ASN A 127 19.71 -22.96 16.72
C ASN A 127 19.44 -21.45 16.86
N MET A 128 20.35 -20.72 17.50
CA MET A 128 20.28 -19.29 17.79
C MET A 128 21.19 -18.44 16.88
N ARG A 129 22.07 -19.08 16.09
CA ARG A 129 22.90 -18.39 15.10
C ARG A 129 22.09 -18.05 13.85
N ASN A 130 22.01 -16.77 13.50
CA ASN A 130 21.66 -16.24 12.17
C ASN A 130 20.41 -16.87 11.50
N ARG A 131 19.34 -17.13 12.25
CA ARG A 131 18.08 -17.60 11.67
C ARG A 131 17.24 -16.41 11.22
N LEU A 132 17.35 -16.04 9.95
CA LEU A 132 16.38 -15.14 9.31
C LEU A 132 15.08 -15.93 9.05
N ILE A 133 14.05 -15.64 9.82
CA ILE A 133 12.69 -16.14 9.56
C ILE A 133 12.00 -15.08 8.68
N VAL A 134 11.92 -15.35 7.38
CA VAL A 134 11.17 -14.51 6.43
C VAL A 134 9.71 -14.96 6.47
N CYS A 135 8.87 -14.23 7.21
CA CYS A 135 7.43 -14.40 7.13
C CYS A 135 6.90 -13.63 5.91
N LEU A 136 6.67 -14.33 4.81
CA LEU A 136 6.00 -13.77 3.64
C LEU A 136 4.48 -13.68 3.90
N ASP A 137 4.03 -12.64 4.61
CA ASP A 137 2.62 -12.24 4.52
C ASP A 137 2.46 -11.21 3.40
N GLY A 138 2.29 -11.72 2.19
CA GLY A 138 2.12 -10.89 1.01
C GLY A 138 1.14 -11.52 0.06
N ASN A 139 -0.17 -11.29 0.24
CA ASN A 139 -1.06 -11.42 -0.93
C ASN A 139 -2.43 -10.72 -0.91
N PHE A 140 -3.03 -10.37 0.24
CA PHE A 140 -4.43 -9.92 0.16
C PHE A 140 -4.63 -8.44 -0.21
N GLN A 141 -3.72 -7.55 0.16
CA GLN A 141 -3.88 -6.11 -0.08
C GLN A 141 -3.37 -5.66 -1.47
N HIS A 142 -2.32 -6.27 -2.00
CA HIS A 142 -1.72 -5.91 -3.29
C HIS A 142 -2.70 -6.12 -4.46
N ARG A 143 -3.41 -7.25 -4.48
CA ARG A 143 -4.38 -7.56 -5.56
C ARG A 143 -5.57 -6.59 -5.57
N HIS A 144 -5.99 -6.10 -4.40
CA HIS A 144 -7.07 -5.13 -4.28
C HIS A 144 -6.63 -3.72 -4.68
N GLN A 145 -5.43 -3.30 -4.25
CA GLN A 145 -4.85 -2.00 -4.59
C GLN A 145 -4.56 -1.85 -6.09
N ILE A 146 -4.07 -2.90 -6.76
CA ILE A 146 -3.85 -2.88 -8.21
C ILE A 146 -5.17 -2.70 -8.98
N LYS A 147 -6.24 -3.38 -8.56
CA LYS A 147 -7.58 -3.21 -9.17
C LYS A 147 -8.22 -1.85 -8.86
N ALA A 148 -7.89 -1.24 -7.73
CA ALA A 148 -8.44 0.05 -7.29
C ALA A 148 -7.62 1.27 -7.74
N SER A 149 -6.41 1.07 -8.29
CA SER A 149 -5.51 2.15 -8.71
C SER A 149 -5.95 2.76 -10.05
N ARG A 150 -7.04 3.53 -10.01
CA ARG A 150 -7.34 4.54 -11.03
C ARG A 150 -7.15 5.90 -10.37
N ASN A 151 -6.05 6.59 -10.70
CA ASN A 151 -5.74 7.98 -10.31
C ASN A 151 -5.35 8.22 -8.84
N HIS A 152 -4.23 7.67 -8.39
CA HIS A 152 -3.63 8.03 -7.10
C HIS A 152 -2.22 8.59 -7.26
N GLU A 153 -1.80 9.44 -6.31
CA GLU A 153 -0.43 9.93 -6.18
C GLU A 153 0.58 8.77 -6.23
N LYS A 154 1.80 9.04 -6.71
CA LYS A 154 2.86 8.03 -6.85
C LYS A 154 3.03 7.28 -5.54
N LEU A 155 2.82 5.95 -5.57
CA LEU A 155 3.03 5.06 -4.43
C LEU A 155 4.42 5.32 -3.84
N ARG A 156 4.46 5.67 -2.56
CA ARG A 156 5.72 5.84 -1.84
C ARG A 156 6.10 4.52 -1.21
N THR A 157 7.03 3.84 -1.86
CA THR A 157 7.60 2.60 -1.36
C THR A 157 8.57 2.91 -0.22
N PRO A 158 8.43 2.29 0.96
CA PRO A 158 9.41 2.41 2.04
C PRO A 158 10.80 1.95 1.57
N GLN A 159 11.87 2.48 2.19
CA GLN A 159 13.26 2.13 1.82
C GLN A 159 13.60 0.63 1.96
N PHE A 160 12.84 -0.12 2.76
CA PHE A 160 13.08 -1.55 2.99
C PHE A 160 12.48 -2.44 1.90
N PHE A 161 11.65 -1.87 1.03
CA PHE A 161 11.06 -2.62 -0.06
C PHE A 161 12.07 -2.72 -1.20
N ILE A 162 12.20 -3.92 -1.74
CA ILE A 162 13.00 -4.20 -2.91
C ILE A 162 12.34 -3.53 -4.11
N SER A 163 13.12 -2.84 -4.96
CA SER A 163 12.57 -2.22 -6.15
C SER A 163 12.17 -3.28 -7.17
N GLN A 164 11.17 -3.00 -8.02
CA GLN A 164 10.78 -3.95 -9.07
C GLN A 164 11.96 -4.28 -9.98
N ALA A 165 12.84 -3.31 -10.27
CA ALA A 165 14.03 -3.54 -11.08
C ALA A 165 14.99 -4.55 -10.45
N ASP A 166 15.22 -4.49 -9.13
CA ASP A 166 16.08 -5.45 -8.43
C ASP A 166 15.44 -6.86 -8.43
N VAL A 167 14.11 -6.93 -8.26
CA VAL A 167 13.37 -8.20 -8.37
C VAL A 167 13.50 -8.78 -9.78
N ASP A 168 13.41 -7.95 -10.81
CA ASP A 168 13.51 -8.37 -12.21
C ASP A 168 14.91 -8.88 -12.54
N ILE A 169 15.96 -8.22 -12.03
CA ILE A 169 17.37 -8.65 -12.18
C ILE A 169 17.56 -10.03 -11.56
N VAL A 170 17.18 -10.21 -10.28
CA VAL A 170 17.31 -11.50 -9.60
C VAL A 170 16.48 -12.59 -10.29
N SER A 171 15.29 -12.23 -10.77
CA SER A 171 14.45 -13.16 -11.55
C SER A 171 15.13 -13.60 -12.84
N GLN A 172 15.83 -12.71 -13.54
CA GLN A 172 16.61 -13.05 -14.73
C GLN A 172 17.81 -13.93 -14.40
N GLU A 173 18.51 -13.64 -13.30
CA GLU A 173 19.64 -14.45 -12.82
C GLU A 173 19.22 -15.87 -12.48
N ILE A 174 18.10 -16.03 -11.74
CA ILE A 174 17.53 -17.34 -11.41
C ILE A 174 17.22 -18.11 -12.69
N ARG A 175 16.51 -17.49 -13.64
CA ARG A 175 16.17 -18.12 -14.93
C ARG A 175 17.40 -18.53 -15.72
N HIS A 176 18.45 -17.70 -15.71
CA HIS A 176 19.71 -18.02 -16.37
C HIS A 176 20.38 -19.24 -15.74
N GLN A 177 20.39 -19.34 -14.40
CA GLN A 177 20.92 -20.50 -13.70
C GLN A 177 20.09 -21.77 -13.91
N GLU A 178 18.77 -21.67 -13.90
CA GLU A 178 17.87 -22.79 -14.17
C GLU A 178 18.05 -23.33 -15.59
N ALA A 179 18.40 -22.46 -16.55
CA ALA A 179 18.71 -22.85 -17.92
C ALA A 179 20.11 -23.49 -18.10
N GLN A 180 20.99 -23.45 -17.08
CA GLN A 180 22.30 -24.08 -17.18
C GLN A 180 22.18 -25.61 -17.20
N GLY A 181 22.76 -26.24 -18.22
CA GLY A 181 22.69 -27.70 -18.41
C GLY A 181 21.49 -28.18 -19.23
N MET A 182 20.62 -27.28 -19.69
CA MET A 182 19.56 -27.59 -20.65
C MET A 182 20.09 -27.61 -22.09
N THR A 183 19.51 -28.45 -22.96
CA THR A 183 19.76 -28.39 -24.41
C THR A 183 19.11 -27.14 -25.01
N PRO A 184 19.54 -26.68 -26.20
CA PRO A 184 18.95 -25.51 -26.85
C PRO A 184 17.42 -25.59 -27.04
N GLU A 185 16.86 -26.77 -27.31
CA GLU A 185 15.40 -26.93 -27.42
C GLU A 185 14.69 -26.81 -26.06
N GLN A 186 15.34 -27.30 -24.99
CA GLN A 186 14.82 -27.21 -23.63
C GLN A 186 14.83 -25.77 -23.11
N VAL A 187 15.88 -25.00 -23.40
CA VAL A 187 15.96 -23.57 -23.07
C VAL A 187 14.84 -22.77 -23.76
N GLN A 188 14.62 -23.03 -25.06
CA GLN A 188 13.55 -22.37 -25.82
C GLN A 188 12.16 -22.65 -25.23
N SER A 189 11.88 -23.92 -24.90
CA SER A 189 10.63 -24.35 -24.26
C SER A 189 10.45 -23.72 -22.86
N PHE A 190 11.53 -23.64 -22.08
CA PHE A 190 11.55 -23.05 -20.75
C PHE A 190 11.18 -21.56 -20.76
N TYR A 191 11.80 -20.76 -21.64
CA TYR A 191 11.47 -19.33 -21.77
C TYR A 191 10.04 -19.12 -22.31
N LEU A 192 9.58 -19.93 -23.25
CA LEU A 192 8.19 -19.89 -23.75
C LEU A 192 7.18 -20.16 -22.62
N LYS A 193 7.46 -21.11 -21.73
CA LYS A 193 6.61 -21.41 -20.58
C LYS A 193 6.53 -20.25 -19.60
N ILE A 194 7.66 -19.62 -19.29
CA ILE A 194 7.73 -18.45 -18.40
C ILE A 194 6.94 -17.28 -18.99
N MET A 195 7.11 -17.00 -20.29
CA MET A 195 6.39 -15.91 -20.98
C MET A 195 4.87 -16.14 -20.93
N ASN A 196 4.41 -17.38 -21.14
CA ASN A 196 2.99 -17.73 -21.05
C ASN A 196 2.43 -17.59 -19.63
N GLU A 197 3.17 -17.99 -18.59
CA GLU A 197 2.76 -17.80 -17.18
C GLU A 197 2.69 -16.30 -16.82
N THR A 198 3.60 -15.48 -17.35
CA THR A 198 3.51 -14.02 -17.19
C THR A 198 2.31 -13.43 -17.96
N GLU A 199 2.01 -13.91 -19.17
CA GLU A 199 0.84 -13.49 -19.93
C GLU A 199 -0.48 -13.91 -19.28
N GLU A 200 -0.58 -15.09 -18.67
CA GLU A 200 -1.76 -15.51 -17.89
C GLU A 200 -1.96 -14.64 -16.64
N ALA A 201 -0.88 -14.22 -15.98
CA ALA A 201 -0.93 -13.24 -14.89
C ALA A 201 -1.41 -11.85 -15.37
N PHE A 202 -1.05 -11.45 -16.60
CA PHE A 202 -1.54 -10.24 -17.26
C PHE A 202 -2.96 -10.38 -17.85
N HIS A 203 -3.41 -11.59 -18.20
CA HIS A 203 -4.78 -11.83 -18.69
C HIS A 203 -5.83 -11.72 -17.58
N PHE A 204 -5.44 -11.92 -16.32
CA PHE A 204 -6.25 -11.55 -15.16
C PHE A 204 -6.34 -10.02 -14.91
N HIS A 205 -5.62 -9.21 -15.70
CA HIS A 205 -5.53 -7.74 -15.60
C HIS A 205 -6.26 -6.97 -16.71
N ARG A 206 -7.04 -7.62 -17.60
CA ARG A 206 -7.96 -6.89 -18.49
C ARG A 206 -9.33 -6.68 -17.83
N PRO A 207 -9.94 -5.48 -17.90
CA PRO A 207 -11.30 -5.29 -17.44
C PRO A 207 -12.22 -6.15 -18.31
N ILE A 208 -13.04 -6.99 -17.66
CA ILE A 208 -14.23 -7.56 -18.29
C ILE A 208 -15.15 -6.38 -18.62
N VAL A 209 -15.06 -5.88 -19.84
CA VAL A 209 -16.07 -5.04 -20.45
C VAL A 209 -16.37 -5.66 -21.81
N VAL A 210 -17.53 -6.31 -21.82
CA VAL A 210 -18.34 -6.70 -22.99
C VAL A 210 -17.76 -7.82 -23.83
N GLN A 211 -18.18 -9.04 -23.50
CA GLN A 211 -18.51 -10.04 -24.51
C GLN A 211 -19.34 -9.34 -25.61
N ASN A 212 -18.73 -9.08 -26.76
CA ASN A 212 -19.51 -8.86 -27.97
C ASN A 212 -20.18 -10.19 -28.30
N LEU A 213 -21.42 -10.31 -27.83
CA LEU A 213 -22.43 -11.25 -28.29
C LEU A 213 -22.70 -10.97 -29.77
N THR A 214 -21.80 -11.45 -30.62
CA THR A 214 -22.12 -11.71 -32.01
C THR A 214 -22.45 -13.19 -32.11
N ARG A 215 -23.71 -13.44 -32.49
CA ARG A 215 -24.29 -14.69 -32.99
C ARG A 215 -25.17 -15.45 -32.01
N GLN A 216 -26.47 -15.11 -32.04
CA GLN A 216 -27.56 -16.07 -32.26
C GLN A 216 -28.82 -15.31 -32.73
N ARG A 217 -28.91 -15.10 -34.05
CA ARG A 217 -30.19 -15.10 -34.76
C ARG A 217 -30.45 -16.56 -35.13
N THR A 218 -31.43 -17.18 -34.50
CA THR A 218 -32.31 -18.24 -35.05
C THR A 218 -33.13 -18.86 -33.94
N SER A 219 -34.40 -18.47 -33.83
CA SER A 219 -35.52 -19.35 -33.46
C SER A 219 -36.80 -18.52 -33.35
N ASN A 220 -37.43 -18.28 -34.50
CA ASN A 220 -38.87 -17.99 -34.59
C ASN A 220 -39.45 -19.06 -35.50
N VAL A 221 -39.86 -20.20 -34.92
CA VAL A 221 -40.74 -21.18 -35.56
C VAL A 221 -41.64 -21.77 -34.48
N MET A 222 -42.92 -21.41 -34.61
CA MET A 222 -44.13 -22.18 -34.29
C MET A 222 -44.26 -22.82 -32.91
N ASN A 223 -45.16 -22.26 -32.10
CA ASN A 223 -46.24 -23.04 -31.52
C ASN A 223 -47.47 -22.13 -31.30
N GLN A 224 -48.28 -22.02 -32.35
CA GLN A 224 -49.73 -21.81 -32.22
C GLN A 224 -50.36 -23.18 -32.38
N HIS A 225 -51.25 -23.56 -31.46
CA HIS A 225 -52.37 -24.52 -31.52
C HIS A 225 -52.64 -24.94 -30.07
N GLY A 226 -53.73 -24.60 -29.40
CA GLY A 226 -54.95 -23.89 -29.78
C GLY A 226 -55.93 -23.99 -28.61
N LYS A 227 -57.17 -23.55 -28.89
CA LYS A 227 -58.42 -23.70 -28.12
C LYS A 227 -58.80 -22.50 -27.24
N ASP A 228 -59.42 -21.53 -27.91
CA ASP A 228 -60.64 -20.89 -27.42
C ASP A 228 -61.74 -21.94 -27.24
N VAL A 229 -62.45 -21.90 -26.11
CA VAL A 229 -63.89 -22.24 -26.00
C VAL A 229 -64.52 -21.37 -24.91
N THR A 230 -65.39 -20.45 -25.35
CA THR A 230 -66.51 -19.72 -24.68
C THR A 230 -67.35 -20.62 -23.73
N THR A 231 -68.05 -20.20 -22.66
CA THR A 231 -69.11 -19.18 -22.53
C THR A 231 -69.67 -19.22 -21.08
N LEU A 232 -70.13 -18.05 -20.57
CA LEU A 232 -71.28 -17.77 -19.67
C LEU A 232 -71.65 -18.71 -18.49
N GLY A 233 -71.76 -18.11 -17.29
CA GLY A 233 -72.46 -18.71 -16.13
C GLY A 233 -71.66 -18.66 -14.84
#